data_AF-F7UZX2-F1
#
_entry.id   AF-F7UZX2-F1
#
_cell.length_a   1.000
_cell.length_b   1.000
_cell.length_c   1.000
_cell.angle_alpha   90.00
_cell.angle_beta   90.00
_cell.angle_gamma   90.00
#
_symmetry.space_group_name_H-M   'P 1'
#
loop_
_entity.id
_entity.type
_entity.pdbx_description
1 polymer ?
#
loop_
_entity_poly.entity_id
_entity_poly.type
_entity_poly.pdbx_seq_one_letter_code
_entity_poly.pdbx_strand_id
1 'polypeptide(L)'
;MTSSHFWDQESLSRTSVPTLQELLRCCDEDLLIRVIIDEHAVLVDGPPSAKRRCTMQKRLGKTLATMRSLSLKKKAGRSRVMLPEETFVLQGRTGLIKRCLSASLVPLDKNVLKTCVNSMAANANAPAEATVAECSSPSFAFPNGEEWPVRLEYTTDPWEKTLASRVWLAGTRCSRERYLVLASAVWEMTFFGFEYERVVAQQAQNRAQKLLGVNEANAVSEKADQADAGGGCDLAQRYGLACPDPFESEYRTCLAERVGELNRQARADFRLRYSDLVRKLANDQKNGG
;
A
#
# COMPACT_ATOMS: atom_id res chain seq x y z
N MET A 1 -18.35 19.39 -17.49
CA MET A 1 -16.97 19.01 -17.83
C MET A 1 -16.91 17.50 -17.85
N THR A 2 -16.61 16.91 -19.00
CA THR A 2 -16.66 15.46 -19.24
C THR A 2 -15.55 14.75 -18.45
N SER A 3 -15.96 13.82 -17.59
CA SER A 3 -15.14 13.09 -16.58
C SER A 3 -14.12 12.09 -17.15
N SER A 4 -14.08 11.91 -18.47
CA SER A 4 -13.20 10.93 -19.15
C SER A 4 -11.75 11.40 -19.28
N HIS A 5 -11.46 12.69 -19.16
CA HIS A 5 -10.13 13.23 -19.52
C HIS A 5 -9.00 12.95 -18.49
N PHE A 6 -9.34 12.62 -17.24
CA PHE A 6 -8.33 12.37 -16.19
C PHE A 6 -7.69 10.99 -16.28
N TRP A 7 -8.40 10.03 -16.88
CA TRP A 7 -7.95 8.65 -16.97
C TRP A 7 -7.07 8.47 -18.20
N ASP A 8 -7.39 9.05 -19.35
CA ASP A 8 -6.73 8.67 -20.61
C ASP A 8 -5.46 9.48 -20.96
N GLN A 9 -4.92 10.25 -20.02
CA GLN A 9 -3.76 11.10 -20.30
C GLN A 9 -2.42 10.44 -19.95
N GLU A 10 -1.71 9.97 -20.97
CA GLU A 10 -0.30 9.57 -20.92
C GLU A 10 0.64 10.73 -20.50
N SER A 11 0.17 11.97 -20.58
CA SER A 11 0.95 13.19 -20.30
C SER A 11 0.17 14.20 -19.45
N LEU A 12 0.13 14.00 -18.13
CA LEU A 12 -0.30 15.07 -17.22
C LEU A 12 0.83 16.11 -17.11
N SER A 13 0.56 17.35 -17.54
CA SER A 13 1.39 18.52 -17.18
C SER A 13 1.25 18.80 -15.69
N ARG A 14 2.27 19.34 -15.03
CA ARG A 14 2.30 19.50 -13.56
C ARG A 14 1.12 20.26 -12.96
N THR A 15 0.50 21.17 -13.71
CA THR A 15 -0.67 21.93 -13.28
C THR A 15 -1.95 21.09 -13.24
N SER A 16 -1.94 19.89 -13.81
CA SER A 16 -3.13 19.03 -13.99
C SER A 16 -3.18 17.79 -13.09
N VAL A 17 -2.19 17.58 -12.19
CA VAL A 17 -2.21 16.40 -11.30
C VAL A 17 -3.42 16.47 -10.37
N PRO A 18 -4.40 15.55 -10.47
CA PRO A 18 -5.61 15.62 -9.67
C PRO A 18 -5.30 15.27 -8.21
N THR A 19 -6.12 15.79 -7.31
CA THR A 19 -6.21 15.34 -5.93
C THR A 19 -6.94 14.00 -5.85
N LEU A 20 -6.75 13.27 -4.75
CA LEU A 20 -7.50 12.04 -4.51
C LEU A 20 -9.02 12.29 -4.55
N GLN A 21 -9.48 13.41 -3.99
CA GLN A 21 -10.90 13.77 -4.04
C GLN A 21 -11.41 14.02 -5.47
N GLU A 22 -10.64 14.70 -6.31
CA GLU A 22 -11.00 14.94 -7.72
C GLU A 22 -11.14 13.61 -8.48
N LEU A 23 -10.23 12.67 -8.25
CA LEU A 23 -10.34 11.31 -8.82
C LEU A 23 -11.56 10.56 -8.29
N LEU A 24 -11.83 10.63 -6.98
CA LEU A 24 -13.03 10.01 -6.40
C LEU A 24 -14.32 10.58 -6.96
N ARG A 25 -14.38 11.87 -7.32
CA ARG A 25 -15.54 12.49 -7.99
C ARG A 25 -15.72 12.03 -9.44
N CYS A 26 -14.64 11.64 -10.12
CA CYS A 26 -14.68 11.27 -11.54
C CYS A 26 -14.73 9.76 -11.79
N CYS A 27 -14.44 8.93 -10.79
CA CYS A 27 -14.49 7.47 -10.93
C CYS A 27 -15.94 6.95 -10.98
N ASP A 28 -16.13 5.86 -11.74
CA ASP A 28 -17.27 4.95 -11.58
C ASP A 28 -17.32 4.43 -10.13
N GLU A 29 -18.37 4.83 -9.40
CA GLU A 29 -18.55 4.48 -7.99
C GLU A 29 -18.79 2.97 -7.80
N ASP A 30 -19.62 2.36 -8.65
CA ASP A 30 -19.99 0.96 -8.54
C ASP A 30 -18.78 0.05 -8.79
N LEU A 31 -17.97 0.41 -9.79
CA LEU A 31 -16.71 -0.28 -10.06
C LEU A 31 -15.72 -0.14 -8.89
N LEU A 32 -15.57 1.06 -8.32
CA LEU A 32 -14.68 1.28 -7.17
C LEU A 32 -15.14 0.48 -5.95
N ILE A 33 -16.43 0.50 -5.62
CA ILE A 33 -17.00 -0.28 -4.52
C ILE A 33 -16.77 -1.77 -4.75
N ARG A 34 -16.98 -2.25 -5.97
CA ARG A 34 -16.74 -3.66 -6.32
C ARG A 34 -15.29 -4.05 -6.10
N VAL A 35 -14.34 -3.24 -6.56
CA VAL A 35 -12.90 -3.50 -6.37
C VAL A 35 -12.53 -3.49 -4.88
N ILE A 36 -13.04 -2.54 -4.09
CA ILE A 36 -12.80 -2.51 -2.64
C ILE A 36 -13.27 -3.80 -1.96
N ILE A 37 -14.48 -4.27 -2.27
CA ILE A 37 -15.03 -5.49 -1.66
C ILE A 37 -14.25 -6.72 -2.13
N ASP A 38 -14.06 -6.87 -3.44
CA ASP A 38 -13.51 -8.08 -4.05
C ASP A 38 -12.00 -8.24 -3.79
N GLU A 39 -11.25 -7.14 -3.65
CA GLU A 39 -9.80 -7.18 -3.50
C GLU A 39 -9.31 -6.94 -2.07
N HIS A 40 -10.01 -6.13 -1.27
CA HIS A 40 -9.54 -5.78 0.08
C HIS A 40 -10.36 -6.47 1.18
N ALA A 41 -11.69 -6.48 1.10
CA ALA A 41 -12.48 -7.12 2.14
C ALA A 41 -12.36 -8.65 2.14
N VAL A 42 -12.22 -9.27 0.96
CA VAL A 42 -11.99 -10.72 0.83
C VAL A 42 -10.67 -11.14 1.48
N LEU A 43 -9.64 -10.28 1.49
CA LEU A 43 -8.37 -10.61 2.13
C LEU A 43 -8.49 -10.69 3.67
N VAL A 44 -9.45 -9.99 4.25
CA VAL A 44 -9.66 -9.97 5.71
C VAL A 44 -10.54 -11.14 6.16
N ASP A 45 -11.71 -11.31 5.53
CA ASP A 45 -12.74 -12.24 6.03
C ASP A 45 -13.21 -13.27 4.98
N GLY A 46 -12.53 -13.36 3.83
CA GLY A 46 -13.00 -14.17 2.71
C GLY A 46 -14.23 -13.59 1.99
N PRO A 47 -14.80 -14.33 1.03
CA PRO A 47 -15.95 -13.87 0.24
C PRO A 47 -17.17 -13.55 1.11
N PRO A 48 -17.72 -12.31 1.07
CA PRO A 48 -18.89 -11.97 1.87
C PRO A 48 -20.16 -12.62 1.33
N SER A 49 -21.11 -12.94 2.22
CA SER A 49 -22.46 -13.36 1.82
C SER A 49 -23.18 -12.24 1.04
N ALA A 50 -24.20 -12.59 0.24
CA ALA A 50 -24.95 -11.60 -0.55
C ALA A 50 -25.54 -10.46 0.30
N LYS A 51 -26.10 -10.80 1.47
CA LYS A 51 -26.65 -9.82 2.42
C LYS A 51 -25.55 -8.89 2.95
N ARG A 52 -24.41 -9.45 3.38
CA ARG A 52 -23.26 -8.67 3.88
C ARG A 52 -22.70 -7.77 2.78
N ARG A 53 -22.57 -8.28 1.56
CA ARG A 53 -22.11 -7.52 0.39
C ARG A 53 -23.00 -6.31 0.13
N CYS A 54 -24.33 -6.46 0.15
CA CYS A 54 -25.27 -5.35 -0.03
C CYS A 54 -25.12 -4.29 1.07
N THR A 55 -24.97 -4.70 2.33
CA THR A 55 -24.68 -3.77 3.44
C THR A 55 -23.36 -3.03 3.20
N MET A 56 -22.34 -3.74 2.71
CA MET A 56 -21.04 -3.15 2.44
C MET A 56 -21.09 -2.11 1.33
N GLN A 57 -21.78 -2.41 0.23
CA GLN A 57 -21.99 -1.48 -0.87
C GLN A 57 -22.68 -0.20 -0.40
N LYS A 58 -23.77 -0.31 0.37
CA LYS A 58 -24.51 0.85 0.89
C LYS A 58 -23.65 1.73 1.80
N ARG A 59 -22.85 1.13 2.68
CA ARG A 59 -21.97 1.88 3.59
C ARG A 59 -20.84 2.55 2.82
N LEU A 60 -20.19 1.84 1.90
CA LEU A 60 -19.14 2.40 1.06
C LEU A 60 -19.66 3.56 0.21
N GLY A 61 -20.85 3.43 -0.42
CA GLY A 61 -21.47 4.52 -1.17
C GLY A 61 -21.69 5.78 -0.32
N LYS A 62 -22.19 5.63 0.92
CA LYS A 62 -22.33 6.75 1.87
C LYS A 62 -20.97 7.37 2.21
N THR A 63 -19.96 6.56 2.52
CA THR A 63 -18.61 7.03 2.84
C THR A 63 -17.98 7.78 1.66
N LEU A 64 -18.10 7.24 0.45
CA LEU A 64 -17.59 7.89 -0.77
C LEU A 64 -18.32 9.21 -1.03
N ALA A 65 -19.64 9.27 -0.83
CA ALA A 65 -20.40 10.51 -0.93
C ALA A 65 -19.87 11.58 0.05
N THR A 66 -19.60 11.21 1.31
CA THR A 66 -18.97 12.11 2.30
C THR A 66 -17.59 12.57 1.84
N MET A 67 -16.71 11.65 1.43
CA MET A 67 -15.37 11.97 0.96
C MET A 67 -15.41 12.93 -0.24
N ARG A 68 -16.36 12.75 -1.17
CA ARG A 68 -16.56 13.59 -2.35
C ARG A 68 -17.07 14.99 -2.00
N SER A 69 -17.80 15.17 -0.90
CA SER A 69 -18.35 16.47 -0.49
C SER A 69 -17.49 17.25 0.51
N LEU A 70 -16.43 16.65 1.06
CA LEU A 70 -15.56 17.31 2.03
C LEU A 70 -14.90 18.58 1.47
N SER A 71 -14.85 19.63 2.29
CA SER A 71 -14.20 20.89 1.91
C SER A 71 -12.69 20.82 2.15
N LEU A 72 -11.90 20.88 1.08
CA LEU A 72 -10.44 20.80 1.17
C LEU A 72 -9.80 22.18 1.31
N LYS A 73 -8.80 22.29 2.19
CA LYS A 73 -7.95 23.48 2.27
C LYS A 73 -7.04 23.54 1.03
N LYS A 74 -7.07 24.65 0.28
CA LYS A 74 -6.34 24.85 -1.01
C LYS A 74 -4.83 24.55 -1.00
N LYS A 75 -4.18 24.50 0.17
CA LYS A 75 -2.74 24.24 0.33
C LYS A 75 -2.39 22.88 0.95
N ALA A 76 -3.36 22.12 1.47
CA ALA A 76 -3.09 20.99 2.36
C ALA A 76 -2.36 19.79 1.71
N GLY A 77 -2.50 19.59 0.39
CA GLY A 77 -1.88 18.45 -0.30
C GLY A 77 -0.80 18.82 -1.32
N ARG A 78 -0.26 20.05 -1.28
CA ARG A 78 0.80 20.47 -2.21
C ARG A 78 2.15 19.83 -1.95
N SER A 79 2.37 19.30 -0.75
CA SER A 79 3.62 18.71 -0.29
C SER A 79 3.57 17.19 -0.16
N ARG A 80 2.54 16.54 -0.71
CA ARG A 80 2.37 15.08 -0.64
C ARG A 80 1.79 14.55 -1.94
N VAL A 81 2.24 13.38 -2.36
CA VAL A 81 1.76 12.73 -3.57
C VAL A 81 1.60 11.23 -3.34
N MET A 82 0.52 10.67 -3.85
CA MET A 82 0.26 9.24 -3.90
C MET A 82 0.74 8.68 -5.23
N LEU A 83 1.49 7.59 -5.17
CA LEU A 83 1.91 6.83 -6.34
C LEU A 83 1.51 5.35 -6.18
N PRO A 84 1.27 4.65 -7.28
CA PRO A 84 1.10 3.20 -7.27
C PRO A 84 2.39 2.49 -6.78
N GLU A 85 2.29 1.75 -5.69
CA GLU A 85 3.31 0.82 -5.21
C GLU A 85 2.89 -0.61 -5.52
N GLU A 86 3.84 -1.37 -6.04
CA GLU A 86 3.64 -2.76 -6.40
C GLU A 86 4.38 -3.64 -5.39
N THR A 87 3.70 -4.67 -4.91
CA THR A 87 4.27 -5.64 -3.96
C THR A 87 3.88 -7.05 -4.37
N PHE A 88 4.70 -8.01 -3.99
CA PHE A 88 4.49 -9.42 -4.25
C PHE A 88 4.40 -10.16 -2.94
N VAL A 89 3.37 -10.98 -2.79
CA VAL A 89 3.11 -11.76 -1.58
C VAL A 89 2.92 -13.23 -1.95
N LEU A 90 3.49 -14.12 -1.12
CA LEU A 90 3.27 -15.55 -1.28
C LEU A 90 1.94 -15.94 -0.63
N GLN A 91 1.05 -16.56 -1.40
CA GLN A 91 -0.19 -17.10 -0.86
C GLN A 91 0.06 -18.46 -0.22
N GLY A 92 0.06 -18.51 1.12
CA GLY A 92 0.43 -19.71 1.88
C GLY A 92 -0.37 -20.98 1.56
N ARG A 93 -1.63 -20.88 1.11
CA ARG A 93 -2.46 -22.05 0.76
C ARG A 93 -2.27 -22.58 -0.65
N THR A 94 -1.91 -21.72 -1.59
CA THR A 94 -1.83 -22.06 -3.03
C THR A 94 -0.39 -22.17 -3.52
N GLY A 95 0.57 -21.65 -2.76
CA GLY A 95 1.96 -21.52 -3.21
C GLY A 95 2.14 -20.51 -4.35
N LEU A 96 1.09 -19.76 -4.71
CA LEU A 96 1.13 -18.79 -5.80
C LEU A 96 1.68 -17.45 -5.31
N ILE A 97 2.42 -16.78 -6.19
CA ILE A 97 2.86 -15.40 -5.96
C ILE A 97 1.75 -14.46 -6.45
N LYS A 98 1.13 -13.72 -5.54
CA LYS A 98 0.16 -12.68 -5.87
C LYS A 98 0.88 -11.34 -6.04
N ARG A 99 0.62 -10.68 -7.17
CA ARG A 99 0.93 -9.27 -7.40
C ARG A 99 -0.15 -8.39 -6.75
N CYS A 100 0.27 -7.47 -5.91
CA CYS A 100 -0.57 -6.51 -5.20
C CYS A 100 -0.21 -5.09 -5.66
N LEU A 101 -1.22 -4.24 -5.79
CA LEU A 101 -1.04 -2.85 -6.18
C LEU A 101 -1.77 -1.96 -5.18
N SER A 102 -1.05 -1.06 -4.54
CA SER A 102 -1.56 -0.16 -3.50
C SER A 102 -1.22 1.29 -3.80
N ALA A 103 -1.85 2.20 -3.06
CA ALA A 103 -1.49 3.60 -3.06
C ALA A 103 -0.47 3.86 -1.96
N SER A 104 0.67 4.43 -2.32
CA SER A 104 1.71 4.80 -1.37
C SER A 104 1.91 6.30 -1.38
N LEU A 105 1.78 6.91 -0.21
CA LEU A 105 1.91 8.34 -0.02
C LEU A 105 3.36 8.68 0.31
N VAL A 106 3.91 9.64 -0.41
CA VAL A 106 5.29 10.09 -0.24
C VAL A 106 5.33 11.62 -0.15
N PRO A 107 6.33 12.20 0.53
CA PRO A 107 6.48 13.65 0.58
C PRO A 107 6.78 14.21 -0.82
N LEU A 108 6.43 15.47 -1.04
CA LEU A 108 6.66 16.22 -2.28
C LEU A 108 7.04 17.67 -1.97
N ASP A 109 7.56 17.93 -0.78
CA ASP A 109 7.94 19.28 -0.41
C ASP A 109 9.18 19.76 -1.20
N LYS A 110 9.41 21.07 -1.20
CA LYS A 110 10.51 21.68 -1.93
C LYS A 110 11.89 21.24 -1.44
N ASN A 111 12.01 20.80 -0.19
CA ASN A 111 13.29 20.39 0.39
C ASN A 111 13.62 18.98 -0.09
N VAL A 112 12.64 18.08 -0.09
CA VAL A 112 12.75 16.76 -0.71
C VAL A 112 13.11 16.91 -2.18
N LEU A 113 12.39 17.74 -2.95
CA LEU A 113 12.73 18.00 -4.37
C LEU A 113 14.20 18.43 -4.56
N LYS A 114 14.72 19.33 -3.72
CA LYS A 114 16.12 19.78 -3.77
C LYS A 114 17.10 18.65 -3.41
N THR A 115 16.83 17.92 -2.33
CA THR A 115 17.67 16.80 -1.90
C THR A 115 17.73 15.70 -2.96
N CYS A 116 16.60 15.35 -3.59
CA CYS A 116 16.55 14.40 -4.70
C CYS A 116 17.42 14.83 -5.88
N VAL A 117 17.27 16.09 -6.29
CA VAL A 117 17.97 16.60 -7.47
C VAL A 117 19.48 16.66 -7.22
N ASN A 118 19.88 17.06 -6.01
CA ASN A 118 21.29 17.12 -5.62
C ASN A 118 21.93 15.73 -5.54
N SER A 119 21.23 14.73 -4.99
CA SER A 119 21.75 13.36 -4.93
C SER A 119 21.81 12.69 -6.31
N MET A 120 20.85 12.98 -7.19
CA MET A 120 20.89 12.54 -8.60
C MET A 120 22.07 13.17 -9.35
N ALA A 121 22.34 14.45 -9.15
CA ALA A 121 23.47 15.14 -9.77
C ALA A 121 24.83 14.62 -9.25
N ALA A 122 24.92 14.28 -7.96
CA ALA A 122 26.12 13.67 -7.38
C ALA A 122 26.42 12.30 -8.01
N ASN A 123 25.39 11.46 -8.21
CA ASN A 123 25.55 10.15 -8.84
C ASN A 123 25.87 10.22 -10.34
N ALA A 124 25.39 11.25 -11.05
CA ALA A 124 25.69 11.44 -12.47
C ALA A 124 27.15 11.86 -12.74
N ASN A 125 27.81 12.44 -11.73
CA ASN A 125 29.22 12.86 -11.78
C ASN A 125 30.18 11.82 -11.19
N ALA A 126 29.70 10.62 -10.86
CA ALA A 126 30.55 9.52 -10.40
C ALA A 126 31.33 8.91 -11.58
N PRO A 127 32.62 8.56 -11.41
CA PRO A 127 33.46 8.03 -12.48
C PRO A 127 32.90 6.70 -13.03
N ALA A 128 32.94 6.56 -14.36
CA ALA A 128 32.28 5.48 -15.13
C ALA A 128 32.84 4.05 -14.90
N GLU A 129 33.87 3.88 -14.06
CA GLU A 129 34.52 2.58 -13.80
C GLU A 129 33.75 1.68 -12.81
N ALA A 130 32.63 2.14 -12.24
CA ALA A 130 31.73 1.30 -11.43
C ALA A 130 30.72 0.48 -12.28
N THR A 131 31.00 0.29 -13.57
CA THR A 131 30.13 -0.43 -14.51
C THR A 131 30.65 -1.85 -14.69
N VAL A 132 30.12 -2.84 -13.95
CA VAL A 132 29.56 -4.14 -14.42
C VAL A 132 28.99 -4.95 -13.22
N ALA A 133 29.38 -4.68 -11.96
CA ALA A 133 28.92 -5.46 -10.80
C ALA A 133 27.79 -4.81 -9.96
N GLU A 134 27.47 -3.54 -10.17
CA GLU A 134 26.56 -2.75 -9.32
C GLU A 134 25.20 -2.42 -9.97
N CYS A 135 24.73 -3.23 -10.93
CA CYS A 135 23.37 -3.08 -11.47
C CYS A 135 22.25 -3.51 -10.49
N SER A 136 22.57 -3.85 -9.24
CA SER A 136 21.59 -4.29 -8.24
C SER A 136 21.28 -3.27 -7.13
N SER A 137 22.00 -2.14 -7.02
CA SER A 137 21.75 -1.18 -5.94
C SER A 137 22.17 0.26 -6.28
N PRO A 138 21.26 1.15 -6.71
CA PRO A 138 21.45 2.56 -6.43
C PRO A 138 21.02 2.78 -4.97
N SER A 139 21.95 2.64 -4.03
CA SER A 139 21.69 2.89 -2.61
C SER A 139 21.50 4.40 -2.38
N PHE A 140 20.28 4.87 -2.62
CA PHE A 140 19.75 6.14 -2.13
C PHE A 140 19.35 6.03 -0.65
N ALA A 141 20.14 5.34 0.18
CA ALA A 141 19.90 5.33 1.61
C ALA A 141 20.43 6.64 2.22
N PHE A 142 19.62 7.28 3.07
CA PHE A 142 20.15 8.29 3.99
C PHE A 142 21.24 7.65 4.88
N PRO A 143 22.10 8.43 5.56
CA PRO A 143 23.13 7.92 6.49
C PRO A 143 22.60 6.94 7.56
N ASN A 144 21.27 6.91 7.75
CA ASN A 144 20.56 6.13 8.75
C ASN A 144 20.02 4.79 8.22
N GLY A 145 20.27 4.43 6.95
CA GLY A 145 19.77 3.19 6.33
C GLY A 145 18.29 3.20 5.92
N GLU A 146 17.61 4.34 6.04
CA GLU A 146 16.20 4.47 5.65
C GLU A 146 16.00 4.38 4.13
N GLU A 147 15.08 3.50 3.71
CA GLU A 147 14.77 3.25 2.31
C GLU A 147 13.99 4.42 1.70
N TRP A 148 14.55 5.04 0.67
CA TRP A 148 13.99 6.23 0.04
C TRP A 148 13.05 5.89 -1.14
N PRO A 149 11.99 6.70 -1.41
CA PRO A 149 11.45 7.76 -0.55
C PRO A 149 10.74 7.20 0.69
N VAL A 150 10.75 7.96 1.78
CA VAL A 150 10.04 7.60 3.03
C VAL A 150 8.53 7.61 2.76
N ARG A 151 7.87 6.48 3.05
CA ARG A 151 6.41 6.34 2.93
C ARG A 151 5.78 7.02 4.13
N LEU A 152 4.77 7.85 3.87
CA LEU A 152 4.00 8.51 4.90
C LEU A 152 2.78 7.64 5.21
N GLU A 153 2.57 7.35 6.48
CA GLU A 153 1.29 6.79 6.93
C GLU A 153 0.18 7.83 6.74
N TYR A 154 -0.99 7.36 6.32
CA TYR A 154 -2.17 8.22 6.11
C TYR A 154 -3.48 7.57 6.53
N THR A 155 -3.39 6.38 7.11
CA THR A 155 -4.49 5.60 7.67
C THR A 155 -5.27 6.38 8.73
N THR A 156 -4.55 7.09 9.61
CA THR A 156 -5.10 7.86 10.74
C THR A 156 -5.12 9.36 10.48
N ASP A 157 -4.64 9.79 9.30
CA ASP A 157 -4.68 11.20 8.92
C ASP A 157 -6.14 11.66 8.73
N PRO A 158 -6.48 12.91 9.11
CA PRO A 158 -7.79 13.48 8.78
C PRO A 158 -8.06 13.38 7.29
N TRP A 159 -9.28 12.97 6.91
CA TRP A 159 -9.62 12.74 5.51
C TRP A 159 -9.36 13.96 4.63
N GLU A 160 -9.59 15.18 5.11
CA GLU A 160 -9.33 16.41 4.37
C GLU A 160 -7.87 16.57 3.98
N LYS A 161 -6.94 16.07 4.81
CA LYS A 161 -5.51 16.11 4.55
C LYS A 161 -5.14 15.06 3.49
N THR A 162 -5.62 13.84 3.64
CA THR A 162 -5.31 12.74 2.71
C THR A 162 -5.97 12.93 1.34
N LEU A 163 -7.25 13.31 1.32
CA LEU A 163 -8.02 13.62 0.10
C LEU A 163 -7.43 14.78 -0.71
N ALA A 164 -6.75 15.72 -0.06
CA ALA A 164 -6.06 16.82 -0.72
C ALA A 164 -4.75 16.40 -1.39
N SER A 165 -4.19 15.23 -1.04
CA SER A 165 -2.94 14.73 -1.63
C SER A 165 -3.09 14.58 -3.13
N ARG A 166 -2.04 14.97 -3.86
CA ARG A 166 -1.97 14.77 -5.32
C ARG A 166 -1.85 13.28 -5.61
N VAL A 167 -2.44 12.80 -6.69
CA VAL A 167 -2.35 11.40 -7.10
C VAL A 167 -1.74 11.33 -8.48
N TRP A 168 -0.64 10.58 -8.58
CA TRP A 168 0.12 10.41 -9.81
C TRP A 168 0.06 8.94 -10.23
N LEU A 169 -0.86 8.62 -11.15
CA LEU A 169 -1.11 7.27 -11.65
C LEU A 169 -0.30 6.92 -12.91
N ALA A 170 0.79 7.64 -13.19
CA ALA A 170 1.46 7.64 -14.49
C ALA A 170 1.80 6.26 -15.08
N GLY A 171 1.95 6.27 -16.40
CA GLY A 171 2.27 5.11 -17.23
C GLY A 171 1.05 4.56 -17.95
N THR A 172 1.25 3.47 -18.68
CA THR A 172 0.24 2.75 -19.48
C THR A 172 -0.70 1.88 -18.62
N ARG A 173 -0.90 2.25 -17.34
CA ARG A 173 -1.73 1.47 -16.41
C ARG A 173 -3.15 1.37 -16.93
N CYS A 174 -3.66 0.15 -17.01
CA CYS A 174 -5.04 -0.10 -17.44
C CYS A 174 -6.04 0.37 -16.37
N SER A 175 -7.31 0.50 -16.75
CA SER A 175 -8.38 0.94 -15.84
C SER A 175 -8.38 0.15 -14.52
N ARG A 176 -8.32 -1.19 -14.58
CA ARG A 176 -8.30 -2.05 -13.39
C ARG A 176 -7.22 -1.66 -12.38
N GLU A 177 -5.99 -1.43 -12.85
CA GLU A 177 -4.89 -1.06 -11.95
C GLU A 177 -5.11 0.27 -11.27
N ARG A 178 -5.68 1.24 -11.98
CA ARG A 178 -5.96 2.55 -11.40
C ARG A 178 -7.04 2.46 -10.32
N TYR A 179 -8.06 1.63 -10.54
CA TYR A 179 -9.07 1.35 -9.53
C TYR A 179 -8.50 0.59 -8.33
N LEU A 180 -7.53 -0.32 -8.50
CA LEU A 180 -6.84 -0.97 -7.39
C LEU A 180 -6.11 0.04 -6.50
N VAL A 181 -5.41 1.01 -7.10
CA VAL A 181 -4.71 2.06 -6.36
C VAL A 181 -5.70 2.93 -5.58
N LEU A 182 -6.78 3.38 -6.21
CA LEU A 182 -7.81 4.16 -5.51
C LEU A 182 -8.51 3.36 -4.41
N ALA A 183 -8.81 2.09 -4.68
CA ALA A 183 -9.42 1.19 -3.72
C ALA A 183 -8.52 1.01 -2.48
N SER A 184 -7.22 0.83 -2.67
CA SER A 184 -6.25 0.76 -1.57
C SER A 184 -6.24 2.03 -0.73
N ALA A 185 -6.19 3.21 -1.38
CA ALA A 185 -6.23 4.48 -0.66
C ALA A 185 -7.50 4.64 0.16
N VAL A 186 -8.67 4.37 -0.44
CA VAL A 186 -9.96 4.43 0.27
C VAL A 186 -10.00 3.39 1.38
N TRP A 187 -9.52 2.17 1.15
CA TRP A 187 -9.49 1.11 2.15
C TRP A 187 -8.61 1.49 3.36
N GLU A 188 -7.39 1.97 3.12
CA GLU A 188 -6.46 2.40 4.17
C GLU A 188 -7.01 3.61 4.94
N MET A 189 -7.55 4.62 4.25
CA MET A 189 -8.19 5.79 4.87
C MET A 189 -9.45 5.45 5.65
N THR A 190 -10.16 4.42 5.21
CA THR A 190 -11.34 3.96 5.93
C THR A 190 -10.98 3.01 7.05
N PHE A 191 -9.71 2.53 7.11
CA PHE A 191 -8.99 1.56 7.99
C PHE A 191 -9.77 0.31 8.44
N PHE A 192 -11.08 0.36 8.30
CA PHE A 192 -12.17 -0.35 8.93
C PHE A 192 -13.45 0.11 8.24
N GLY A 193 -13.56 -0.09 6.92
CA GLY A 193 -14.83 0.08 6.22
C GLY A 193 -16.00 -0.64 6.94
N PHE A 194 -15.74 -1.61 7.85
CA PHE A 194 -16.72 -2.48 8.48
C PHE A 194 -16.50 -2.93 9.94
N GLU A 195 -15.57 -2.37 10.73
CA GLU A 195 -15.37 -2.90 12.10
C GLU A 195 -16.32 -2.38 13.18
N TYR A 196 -17.32 -1.55 12.87
CA TYR A 196 -18.36 -1.28 13.86
C TYR A 196 -19.02 -2.57 14.36
N GLU A 197 -19.32 -3.53 13.47
CA GLU A 197 -19.93 -4.80 13.89
C GLU A 197 -18.94 -5.71 14.63
N ARG A 198 -17.63 -5.73 14.28
CA ARG A 198 -16.63 -6.49 15.04
C ARG A 198 -16.36 -5.86 16.40
N VAL A 199 -16.23 -4.54 16.48
CA VAL A 199 -16.08 -3.81 17.74
C VAL A 199 -17.34 -3.94 18.59
N VAL A 200 -18.54 -3.87 18.00
CA VAL A 200 -19.81 -4.13 18.70
C VAL A 200 -19.94 -5.58 19.11
N ALA A 201 -19.56 -6.55 18.28
CA ALA A 201 -19.56 -7.97 18.61
C ALA A 201 -18.55 -8.29 19.71
N GLN A 202 -17.34 -7.71 19.66
CA GLN A 202 -16.32 -7.81 20.69
C GLN A 202 -16.80 -7.14 21.99
N GLN A 203 -17.42 -5.96 21.91
CA GLN A 203 -18.00 -5.28 23.07
C GLN A 203 -19.18 -6.08 23.66
N ALA A 204 -20.00 -6.70 22.81
CA ALA A 204 -21.10 -7.57 23.23
C ALA A 204 -20.57 -8.86 23.88
N GLN A 205 -19.51 -9.46 23.32
CA GLN A 205 -18.82 -10.62 23.90
C GLN A 205 -18.17 -10.26 25.24
N ASN A 206 -17.45 -9.15 25.33
CA ASN A 206 -16.85 -8.68 26.58
C ASN A 206 -17.91 -8.35 27.64
N ARG A 207 -19.07 -7.81 27.24
CA ARG A 207 -20.23 -7.62 28.14
C ARG A 207 -20.82 -8.96 28.58
N ALA A 208 -21.00 -9.90 27.66
CA ALA A 208 -21.50 -11.24 27.96
C ALA A 208 -20.56 -12.01 28.89
N GLN A 209 -19.25 -11.96 28.65
CA GLN A 209 -18.23 -12.59 29.52
C GLN A 209 -18.23 -11.98 30.92
N LYS A 210 -18.39 -10.66 31.05
CA LYS A 210 -18.54 -9.98 32.35
C LYS A 210 -19.82 -10.40 33.08
N LEU A 211 -20.92 -10.62 32.35
CA LEU A 211 -22.18 -11.11 32.91
C LEU A 211 -22.12 -12.61 33.29
N LEU A 212 -21.30 -13.38 32.58
CA LEU A 212 -21.09 -14.81 32.81
C LEU A 212 -19.99 -15.10 33.86
N GLY A 213 -19.35 -14.08 34.44
CA GLY A 213 -18.38 -14.23 35.52
C GLY A 213 -17.13 -15.04 35.16
N VAL A 214 -16.74 -15.06 33.88
CA VAL A 214 -15.53 -15.77 33.45
C VAL A 214 -14.31 -14.90 33.78
N ASN A 215 -13.74 -15.12 34.96
CA ASN A 215 -12.47 -14.52 35.36
C ASN A 215 -11.31 -15.13 34.55
N GLU A 216 -10.40 -14.27 34.07
CA GLU A 216 -9.14 -14.57 33.40
C GLU A 216 -8.18 -15.34 34.33
N ALA A 217 -8.40 -16.64 34.50
CA ALA A 217 -7.49 -17.53 35.21
C ALA A 217 -7.07 -18.70 34.33
N ASN A 218 -6.81 -18.44 33.04
CA ASN A 218 -6.09 -19.35 32.14
C ASN A 218 -5.50 -18.56 30.94
N ALA A 219 -4.78 -17.48 31.24
CA ALA A 219 -3.77 -16.97 30.29
C ALA A 219 -2.50 -17.79 30.52
N VAL A 220 -2.44 -18.98 29.90
CA VAL A 220 -1.18 -19.70 29.77
C VAL A 220 -0.27 -18.80 28.95
N SER A 221 0.76 -18.30 29.62
CA SER A 221 1.87 -17.58 29.03
C SER A 221 2.62 -18.57 28.14
N GLU A 222 2.21 -18.69 26.87
CA GLU A 222 3.08 -19.22 25.83
C GLU A 222 4.09 -18.12 25.50
N LYS A 223 5.17 -18.09 26.30
CA LYS A 223 6.42 -17.51 25.85
C LYS A 223 6.81 -18.27 24.58
N ALA A 224 6.72 -17.57 23.45
CA ALA A 224 7.33 -18.02 22.21
C ALA A 224 8.84 -18.08 22.45
N ASP A 225 9.33 -19.28 22.79
CA ASP A 225 10.74 -19.58 22.74
C ASP A 225 11.22 -19.35 21.30
N GLN A 226 12.21 -18.47 21.18
CA GLN A 226 13.03 -18.34 19.98
C GLN A 226 13.80 -19.66 19.82
N ALA A 227 13.17 -20.63 19.18
CA ALA A 227 13.81 -21.88 18.81
C ALA A 227 14.69 -21.64 17.59
N ASP A 228 15.99 -21.74 17.86
CA ASP A 228 17.09 -21.95 16.94
C ASP A 228 16.69 -22.80 15.72
N ALA A 229 17.06 -22.34 14.52
CA ALA A 229 16.61 -22.87 13.23
C ALA A 229 17.14 -24.28 12.89
N GLY A 230 17.74 -25.00 13.86
CA GLY A 230 18.29 -26.35 13.70
C GLY A 230 17.50 -27.49 14.36
N GLY A 231 16.47 -27.21 15.17
CA GLY A 231 15.82 -28.21 16.04
C GLY A 231 14.39 -28.65 15.67
N GLY A 232 13.80 -28.11 14.61
CA GLY A 232 12.35 -28.26 14.34
C GLY A 232 11.88 -29.70 14.07
N CYS A 233 12.72 -30.54 13.46
CA CYS A 233 12.36 -31.93 13.16
C CYS A 233 12.38 -32.81 14.42
N ASP A 234 13.33 -32.58 15.32
CA ASP A 234 13.45 -33.29 16.60
C ASP A 234 12.26 -33.01 17.54
N LEU A 235 11.77 -31.76 17.54
CA LEU A 235 10.60 -31.37 18.33
C LEU A 235 9.30 -31.91 17.71
N ALA A 236 9.13 -31.83 16.39
CA ALA A 236 7.95 -32.36 15.69
C ALA A 236 7.80 -33.88 15.89
N GLN A 237 8.90 -34.64 15.80
CA GLN A 237 8.90 -36.08 16.05
C GLN A 237 8.50 -36.44 17.48
N ARG A 238 8.92 -35.64 18.48
CA ARG A 238 8.53 -35.85 19.90
C ARG A 238 7.02 -35.69 20.14
N TYR A 239 6.33 -34.91 19.30
CA TYR A 239 4.87 -34.77 19.33
C TYR A 239 4.15 -35.72 18.36
N GLY A 240 4.86 -36.65 17.71
CA GLY A 240 4.28 -37.57 16.72
C GLY A 240 3.83 -36.88 15.42
N LEU A 241 4.31 -35.67 15.16
CA LEU A 241 4.02 -34.90 13.96
C LEU A 241 5.02 -35.27 12.85
N ALA A 242 4.56 -35.26 11.60
CA ALA A 242 5.43 -35.47 10.45
C ALA A 242 6.46 -34.33 10.37
N CYS A 243 7.75 -34.66 10.21
CA CYS A 243 8.74 -33.63 9.90
C CYS A 243 8.42 -32.99 8.55
N PRO A 244 8.58 -31.66 8.42
CA PRO A 244 8.54 -31.00 7.14
C PRO A 244 9.54 -31.65 6.18
N ASP A 245 9.10 -31.98 4.97
CA ASP A 245 9.96 -32.53 3.93
C ASP A 245 11.11 -31.54 3.62
N PRO A 246 12.39 -31.97 3.65
CA PRO A 246 13.51 -31.13 3.26
C PRO A 246 13.32 -30.46 1.89
N PHE A 247 12.73 -31.15 0.91
CA PHE A 247 12.43 -30.58 -0.41
C PHE A 247 11.36 -29.49 -0.33
N GLU A 248 10.36 -29.66 0.53
CA GLU A 248 9.32 -28.64 0.76
C GLU A 248 9.90 -27.39 1.44
N SER A 249 10.83 -27.57 2.38
CA SER A 249 11.54 -26.47 3.05
C SER A 249 12.41 -25.68 2.07
N GLU A 250 13.17 -26.37 1.23
CA GLU A 250 13.99 -25.77 0.18
C GLU A 250 13.12 -25.02 -0.83
N TYR A 251 12.03 -25.66 -1.30
CA TYR A 251 11.06 -25.03 -2.19
C TYR A 251 10.45 -23.73 -1.61
N ARG A 252 10.05 -23.73 -0.34
CA ARG A 252 9.54 -22.54 0.35
C ARG A 252 10.60 -21.44 0.46
N THR A 253 11.85 -21.82 0.69
CA THR A 253 12.99 -20.89 0.73
C THR A 253 13.19 -20.22 -0.63
N CYS A 254 13.26 -21.02 -1.71
CA CYS A 254 13.39 -20.49 -3.07
C CYS A 254 12.22 -19.56 -3.46
N LEU A 255 10.99 -19.89 -3.05
CA LEU A 255 9.83 -19.03 -3.26
C LEU A 255 9.95 -17.70 -2.50
N ALA A 256 10.39 -17.73 -1.24
CA ALA A 256 10.59 -16.53 -0.43
C ALA A 256 11.67 -15.63 -1.04
N GLU A 257 12.79 -16.22 -1.50
CA GLU A 257 13.85 -15.50 -2.22
C GLU A 257 13.33 -14.86 -3.50
N ARG A 258 12.52 -15.60 -4.28
CA ARG A 258 11.92 -15.08 -5.51
C ARG A 258 10.98 -13.90 -5.24
N VAL A 259 10.15 -13.99 -4.21
CA VAL A 259 9.29 -12.89 -3.76
C VAL A 259 10.13 -11.69 -3.28
N GLY A 260 11.23 -11.95 -2.58
CA GLY A 260 12.19 -10.93 -2.18
C GLY A 260 12.79 -10.19 -3.37
N GLU A 261 13.17 -10.91 -4.42
CA GLU A 261 13.70 -10.33 -5.67
C GLU A 261 12.66 -9.48 -6.40
N LEU A 262 11.45 -10.00 -6.58
CA LEU A 262 10.36 -9.23 -7.21
C LEU A 262 10.04 -7.94 -6.45
N ASN A 263 10.04 -7.99 -5.12
CA ASN A 263 9.84 -6.80 -4.29
C ASN A 263 11.02 -5.82 -4.34
N ARG A 264 12.27 -6.29 -4.50
CA ARG A 264 13.42 -5.39 -4.75
C ARG A 264 13.25 -4.65 -6.08
N GLN A 265 12.89 -5.36 -7.14
CA GLN A 265 12.63 -4.77 -8.46
C GLN A 265 11.49 -3.75 -8.40
N ALA A 266 10.35 -4.11 -7.81
CA ALA A 266 9.21 -3.22 -7.68
C ALA A 266 9.52 -1.93 -6.89
N ARG A 267 10.36 -2.03 -5.85
CA ARG A 267 10.82 -0.87 -5.08
C ARG A 267 11.78 0.00 -5.89
N ALA A 268 12.68 -0.58 -6.68
CA ALA A 268 13.53 0.18 -7.61
C ALA A 268 12.68 0.94 -8.64
N ASP A 269 11.69 0.28 -9.24
CA ASP A 269 10.78 0.91 -10.20
C ASP A 269 9.94 2.03 -9.56
N PHE A 270 9.49 1.84 -8.32
CA PHE A 270 8.80 2.89 -7.56
C PHE A 270 9.68 4.13 -7.38
N ARG A 271 10.96 3.95 -7.01
CA ARG A 271 11.92 5.05 -6.88
C ARG A 271 12.17 5.76 -8.20
N LEU A 272 12.28 5.02 -9.30
CA LEU A 272 12.45 5.60 -10.64
C LEU A 272 11.25 6.45 -11.03
N ARG A 273 10.02 5.96 -10.83
CA ARG A 273 8.79 6.72 -11.10
C ARG A 273 8.68 7.97 -10.23
N TYR A 274 9.01 7.87 -8.95
CA TYR A 274 9.01 9.02 -8.05
C TYR A 274 10.06 10.05 -8.45
N SER A 275 11.26 9.61 -8.82
CA SER A 275 12.35 10.47 -9.30
C SER A 275 11.99 11.19 -10.60
N ASP A 276 11.37 10.50 -11.54
CA ASP A 276 10.88 11.08 -12.79
C ASP A 276 9.79 12.13 -12.54
N LEU A 277 8.85 11.84 -11.63
CA LEU A 277 7.88 12.80 -11.16
C LEU A 277 8.57 14.04 -10.59
N VAL A 278 9.48 13.88 -9.63
CA VAL A 278 10.23 14.98 -9.01
C VAL A 278 10.94 15.84 -10.07
N ARG A 279 11.59 15.21 -11.06
CA ARG A 279 12.26 15.91 -12.16
C ARG A 279 11.30 16.73 -13.01
N LYS A 280 10.17 16.14 -13.43
CA LYS A 280 9.10 16.84 -14.15
C LYS A 280 8.56 18.01 -13.33
N LEU A 281 8.39 17.80 -12.02
CA LEU A 281 7.97 18.83 -11.09
C LEU A 281 9.04 19.88 -10.78
N ALA A 282 10.31 19.68 -11.09
CA ALA A 282 11.34 20.71 -10.95
C ALA A 282 11.44 21.57 -12.23
N ASN A 283 11.37 20.93 -13.40
CA ASN A 283 11.53 21.61 -14.69
C ASN A 283 10.41 22.59 -14.98
N ASP A 284 9.16 22.24 -14.68
CA ASP A 284 8.03 23.15 -14.86
C ASP A 284 8.16 24.42 -13.96
N GLN A 285 9.03 24.43 -12.93
CA GLN A 285 9.17 25.56 -11.98
C GLN A 285 10.15 26.58 -12.56
N LYS A 286 11.07 26.12 -13.41
CA LYS A 286 12.01 26.94 -14.15
C LYS A 286 11.36 27.56 -15.39
N ASN A 287 10.39 26.89 -16.00
CA ASN A 287 9.74 27.32 -17.25
C ASN A 287 8.48 28.18 -17.07
N GLY A 288 8.04 28.41 -15.82
CA GLY A 288 6.80 29.15 -15.51
C GLY A 288 7.00 30.30 -14.51
N GLY A 289 8.21 30.84 -14.44
CA GLY A 289 8.58 32.02 -13.64
C GLY A 289 8.83 33.22 -14.53
#